data_AF-A0A1Z1F8H0-F1
#
_entry.id   AF-A0A1Z1F8H0-F1
#
_cell.length_a   1.000
_cell.length_b   1.000
_cell.length_c   1.000
_cell.angle_alpha   90.00
_cell.angle_beta   90.00
_cell.angle_gamma   90.00
#
_symmetry.space_group_name_H-M   'P 1'
#
loop_
_entity.id
_entity.type
_entity.pdbx_description
1 polymer ?
#
loop_
_entity_poly.entity_id
_entity_poly.type
_entity_poly.pdbx_seq_one_letter_code
_entity_poly.pdbx_strand_id
1 'polypeptide(L)'
;MPVLKVFDGDGFLTRIDNPRRGASLEVTIRLGFIDAPEMEQPGGIEARDFLQSLIGGRHVDLAILIKMDTGGIVDRHKRIVAVPYLQMDQSNGASSAASQLGQFIRGLTAPSHRNIELEMILNGWAWVLDRYGPDESYFEALDDAQRNRRGIWANDDNVHPWEFKKQRYRTRRAKPKPAPQTPLFDAPEAAISCPMEGCDGQLVEKSGRFGTFLGCSNFPRCRHSRNLNG
;
A
#
# COMPACT_ATOMS: atom_id res chain seq x y z
N MET A 1 19.75 8.29 1.94
CA MET A 1 19.24 7.31 2.92
C MET A 1 19.21 5.91 2.30
N PRO A 2 19.67 4.85 2.98
CA PRO A 2 19.74 3.49 2.41
C PRO A 2 18.37 2.83 2.34
N VAL A 3 18.01 2.30 1.18
CA VAL A 3 16.79 1.51 0.99
C VAL A 3 17.02 0.09 1.49
N LEU A 4 16.32 -0.28 2.57
CA LEU A 4 16.46 -1.58 3.22
C LEU A 4 15.57 -2.65 2.58
N LYS A 5 14.35 -2.29 2.20
CA LYS A 5 13.35 -3.22 1.65
C LYS A 5 12.29 -2.49 0.85
N VAL A 6 11.94 -2.98 -0.33
CA VAL A 6 10.72 -2.57 -1.05
C VAL A 6 9.56 -3.49 -0.67
N PHE A 7 8.39 -2.91 -0.38
CA PHE A 7 7.21 -3.65 0.06
C PHE A 7 6.29 -4.03 -1.11
N ASP A 8 5.96 -3.03 -1.92
CA ASP A 8 5.03 -3.05 -3.05
C ASP A 8 5.53 -2.02 -4.10
N GLY A 9 4.67 -1.59 -5.02
CA GLY A 9 5.03 -0.60 -6.04
C GLY A 9 5.09 0.85 -5.56
N ASP A 10 4.75 1.17 -4.30
CA ASP A 10 4.76 2.56 -3.81
C ASP A 10 5.19 2.74 -2.35
N GLY A 11 5.77 1.70 -1.74
CA GLY A 11 6.23 1.72 -0.36
C GLY A 11 7.55 0.98 -0.15
N PHE A 12 8.40 1.55 0.69
CA PHE A 12 9.68 0.93 1.07
C PHE A 12 10.10 1.29 2.51
N LEU A 13 11.03 0.51 3.05
CA LEU A 13 11.68 0.71 4.33
C LEU A 13 13.03 1.39 4.13
N THR A 14 13.31 2.41 4.93
CA THR A 14 14.62 3.07 5.00
C THR A 14 15.04 3.26 6.45
N ARG A 15 16.32 3.58 6.64
CA ARG A 15 16.85 4.00 7.93
C ARG A 15 17.20 5.48 7.91
N ILE A 16 16.76 6.21 8.93
CA ILE A 16 17.16 7.60 9.19
C ILE A 16 18.10 7.59 10.39
N ASP A 17 19.29 8.12 10.19
CA ASP A 17 20.29 8.26 11.25
C ASP A 17 20.18 9.65 11.89
N ASN A 18 20.10 9.70 13.22
CA ASN A 18 20.18 10.92 14.02
C ASN A 18 21.57 11.00 14.67
N PRO A 19 22.55 11.65 14.00
CA PRO A 19 23.92 11.69 14.48
C PRO A 19 24.06 12.42 15.83
N ARG A 20 23.14 13.34 16.16
CA ARG A 20 23.18 14.07 17.45
C ARG A 20 22.79 13.20 18.65
N ARG A 21 22.01 12.15 18.43
CA ARG A 21 21.57 11.22 19.48
C ARG A 21 22.20 9.83 19.38
N GLY A 22 23.06 9.60 18.39
CA GLY A 22 23.64 8.28 18.13
C GLY A 22 22.57 7.20 17.88
N ALA A 23 21.41 7.60 17.36
CA ALA A 23 20.24 6.73 17.22
C ALA A 23 19.85 6.62 15.75
N SER A 24 19.53 5.39 15.32
CA SER A 24 18.98 5.12 13.99
C SER A 24 17.53 4.67 14.13
N LEU A 25 16.66 5.17 13.26
CA LEU A 25 15.25 4.80 13.22
C LEU A 25 14.91 4.22 11.86
N GLU A 26 14.33 3.02 11.85
CA GLU A 26 13.71 2.48 10.66
C GLU A 26 12.33 3.10 10.46
N VAL A 27 12.10 3.62 9.25
CA VAL A 27 10.85 4.28 8.90
C VAL A 27 10.33 3.72 7.58
N THR A 28 9.02 3.55 7.52
CA THR A 28 8.34 3.20 6.26
C THR A 28 8.00 4.46 5.49
N ILE A 29 8.39 4.50 4.23
CA ILE A 29 8.07 5.55 3.28
C ILE A 29 6.92 5.10 2.40
N ARG A 30 5.98 6.02 2.12
CA ARG A 30 4.96 5.92 1.08
C ARG A 30 5.23 7.01 0.05
N LEU A 31 5.34 6.62 -1.22
CA LEU A 31 5.47 7.57 -2.33
C LEU A 31 4.24 8.50 -2.32
N GLY A 32 4.43 9.77 -2.67
CA GLY A 32 3.48 10.86 -2.45
C GLY A 32 2.38 10.96 -3.50
N PHE A 33 2.78 11.04 -4.76
CA PHE A 33 1.90 11.42 -5.87
C PHE A 33 1.48 10.25 -6.75
N ILE A 34 1.79 9.01 -6.36
CA ILE A 34 1.44 7.83 -7.14
C ILE A 34 0.62 6.81 -6.36
N ASP A 35 -0.12 5.96 -7.07
CA ASP A 35 -0.77 4.76 -6.53
C ASP A 35 -0.40 3.58 -7.42
N ALA A 36 0.34 2.60 -6.88
CA ALA A 36 0.71 1.41 -7.61
C ALA A 36 -0.38 0.32 -7.48
N PRO A 37 -0.49 -0.63 -8.43
CA PRO A 37 -1.39 -1.77 -8.28
C PRO A 37 -1.14 -2.53 -6.97
N GLU A 38 -2.21 -3.03 -6.36
CA GLU A 38 -2.07 -3.89 -5.17
C GLU A 38 -1.29 -5.16 -5.51
N MET A 39 -0.60 -5.77 -4.54
CA MET A 39 0.19 -7.00 -4.78
C MET A 39 -0.59 -8.16 -5.40
N GLU A 40 -1.90 -8.24 -5.14
CA GLU A 40 -2.80 -9.27 -5.71
C GLU A 40 -3.45 -8.84 -7.04
N GLN A 41 -3.27 -7.59 -7.44
CA GLN A 41 -3.81 -7.03 -8.67
C GLN A 41 -2.86 -7.34 -9.83
N PRO A 42 -3.37 -7.55 -11.07
CA PRO A 42 -2.52 -7.60 -12.25
C PRO A 42 -1.55 -6.41 -12.33
N GLY A 43 -0.26 -6.67 -12.54
CA GLY A 43 0.79 -5.65 -12.56
C GLY A 43 1.38 -5.30 -11.19
N GLY A 44 0.84 -5.80 -10.08
CA GLY A 44 1.32 -5.46 -8.74
C GLY A 44 2.69 -6.02 -8.39
N ILE A 45 2.96 -7.26 -8.81
CA ILE A 45 4.28 -7.90 -8.61
C ILE A 45 5.32 -7.21 -9.48
N GLU A 46 4.96 -6.91 -10.73
CA GLU A 46 5.82 -6.27 -11.72
C GLU A 46 6.15 -4.83 -11.31
N ALA A 47 5.18 -4.07 -10.80
CA ALA A 47 5.40 -2.73 -10.27
C ALA A 47 6.36 -2.75 -9.06
N ARG A 48 6.18 -3.68 -8.12
CA ARG A 48 7.12 -3.88 -7.01
C ARG A 48 8.53 -4.20 -7.52
N ASP A 49 8.64 -5.14 -8.45
CA ASP A 49 9.94 -5.57 -8.99
C ASP A 49 10.66 -4.46 -9.74
N PHE A 50 9.90 -3.65 -10.48
CA PHE A 50 10.44 -2.46 -11.11
C PHE A 50 10.95 -1.47 -10.06
N LEU A 51 10.18 -1.14 -9.02
CA LEU A 51 10.65 -0.27 -7.93
C LEU A 51 11.88 -0.86 -7.22
N GLN A 52 11.86 -2.15 -6.91
CA GLN A 52 13.01 -2.88 -6.34
C GLN A 52 14.24 -2.78 -7.25
N SER A 53 14.07 -2.90 -8.56
CA SER A 53 15.17 -2.74 -9.53
C SER A 53 15.70 -1.32 -9.57
N LEU A 54 14.87 -0.31 -9.25
CA LEU A 54 15.21 1.12 -9.25
C LEU A 54 15.92 1.58 -7.97
N ILE A 55 15.55 1.06 -6.81
CA ILE A 55 16.04 1.60 -5.54
C ILE A 55 16.59 0.56 -4.57
N GLY A 56 16.40 -0.74 -4.84
CA GLY A 56 16.83 -1.81 -3.96
C GLY A 56 18.33 -1.79 -3.68
N GLY A 57 18.70 -1.71 -2.39
CA GLY A 57 20.10 -1.64 -1.96
C GLY A 57 20.82 -0.34 -2.32
N ARG A 58 20.11 0.66 -2.85
CA ARG A 58 20.65 1.98 -3.23
C ARG A 58 20.34 3.04 -2.17
N HIS A 59 20.97 4.21 -2.33
CA HIS A 59 20.70 5.37 -1.51
C HIS A 59 19.77 6.33 -2.25
N VAL A 60 18.78 6.85 -1.51
CA VAL A 60 17.81 7.83 -2.01
C VAL A 60 17.77 9.06 -1.12
N ASP A 61 17.54 10.22 -1.72
CA ASP A 61 17.17 11.44 -1.01
C ASP A 61 15.64 11.56 -0.96
N LEU A 62 15.09 12.09 0.13
CA LEU A 62 13.65 12.17 0.35
C LEU A 62 13.20 13.63 0.46
N ALA A 63 12.28 14.03 -0.42
CA ALA A 63 11.49 15.23 -0.24
C ALA A 63 10.21 14.89 0.54
N ILE A 64 10.19 15.18 1.85
CA ILE A 64 9.06 14.85 2.73
C ILE A 64 7.88 15.76 2.40
N LEU A 65 6.70 15.16 2.19
CA LEU A 65 5.46 15.88 1.97
C LEU A 65 4.73 16.11 3.30
N ILE A 66 4.31 17.36 3.51
CA ILE A 66 3.49 17.74 4.66
C ILE A 66 2.03 17.65 4.23
N LYS A 67 1.23 16.93 5.00
CA LYS A 67 -0.21 16.91 4.75
C LYS A 67 -0.82 18.29 5.04
N MET A 68 -1.43 18.90 4.04
CA MET A 68 -2.03 20.23 4.18
C MET A 68 -3.21 20.27 5.17
N ASP A 69 -3.94 19.17 5.34
CA ASP A 69 -5.12 19.07 6.21
C ASP A 69 -4.79 18.95 7.71
N THR A 70 -3.68 18.29 8.03
CA THR A 70 -3.32 17.88 9.39
C THR A 70 -1.96 18.44 9.86
N GLY A 71 -1.19 19.05 8.95
CA GLY A 71 0.20 19.48 9.20
C GLY A 71 1.16 18.32 9.49
N GLY A 72 0.68 17.07 9.45
CA GLY A 72 1.44 15.89 9.80
C GLY A 72 2.23 15.33 8.62
N ILE A 73 3.42 14.80 8.89
CA ILE A 73 4.26 14.08 7.91
C ILE A 73 3.91 12.58 7.82
N VAL A 74 3.05 12.09 8.72
CA VAL A 74 2.74 10.67 8.90
C VAL A 74 1.31 10.35 8.46
N ASP A 75 1.14 9.33 7.63
CA ASP A 75 -0.16 8.84 7.19
C ASP A 75 -0.91 8.05 8.27
N ARG A 76 -2.18 7.70 8.01
CA ARG A 76 -3.00 6.91 8.96
C ARG A 76 -2.44 5.51 9.23
N HIS A 77 -1.53 5.03 8.38
CA HIS A 77 -0.83 3.75 8.47
C HIS A 77 0.57 3.90 9.10
N LYS A 78 0.88 5.05 9.70
CA LYS A 78 2.16 5.35 10.36
C LYS A 78 3.36 5.38 9.40
N ARG A 79 3.15 5.74 8.13
CA ARG A 79 4.20 5.89 7.11
C ARG A 79 4.52 7.36 6.85
N ILE A 80 5.77 7.68 6.56
CA ILE A 80 6.17 9.02 6.11
C ILE A 80 5.84 9.14 4.63
N VAL A 81 5.16 10.21 4.24
CA VAL A 81 4.85 10.49 2.83
C VAL A 81 5.99 11.33 2.23
N ALA A 82 6.62 10.86 1.16
CA ALA A 82 7.76 11.55 0.56
C ALA A 82 7.96 11.16 -0.91
N VAL A 83 8.60 12.05 -1.67
CA VAL A 83 9.10 11.77 -3.02
C VAL A 83 10.57 11.33 -2.93
N PRO A 84 10.92 10.09 -3.35
CA PRO A 84 12.29 9.63 -3.37
C PRO A 84 13.03 10.02 -4.65
N TYR A 85 14.29 10.40 -4.48
CA TYR A 85 15.20 10.75 -5.56
C TYR A 85 16.44 9.86 -5.52
N LEU A 86 16.80 9.25 -6.65
CA LEU A 86 18.04 8.48 -6.76
C LEU A 86 19.23 9.42 -6.94
N GLN A 87 20.26 9.23 -6.11
CA GLN A 87 21.55 9.92 -6.26
C GLN A 87 22.28 9.36 -7.50
N MET A 88 22.67 10.23 -8.44
CA MET A 88 23.53 9.85 -9.56
C MET A 88 25.00 9.94 -9.13
N ASP A 89 25.77 8.87 -9.30
CA ASP A 89 27.23 8.93 -9.15
C ASP A 89 27.81 9.83 -10.25
N GLN A 90 28.59 10.86 -9.86
CA GLN A 90 29.25 11.76 -10.80
C GLN A 90 30.47 11.15 -11.52
N SER A 91 30.74 9.86 -11.31
CA SER A 91 31.91 9.15 -11.86
C SER A 91 31.47 7.98 -12.72
N ASN A 92 31.16 8.25 -13.99
CA ASN A 92 31.68 7.51 -15.15
C ASN A 92 31.01 8.04 -16.43
N GLY A 93 31.85 8.27 -17.44
CA GLY A 93 31.53 8.97 -18.67
C GLY A 93 30.33 8.41 -19.43
N ALA A 94 29.80 9.29 -20.27
CA ALA A 94 28.74 9.05 -21.25
C ALA A 94 28.75 7.62 -21.83
N SER A 95 27.69 6.86 -21.53
CA SER A 95 27.29 5.72 -22.35
C SER A 95 25.99 6.07 -23.07
N SER A 96 26.12 6.17 -24.38
CA SER A 96 25.10 6.47 -25.38
C SER A 96 23.97 5.44 -25.40
N ALA A 97 22.85 5.76 -24.74
CA ALA A 97 21.50 5.28 -25.08
C ALA A 97 20.47 5.99 -24.18
N ALA A 98 20.51 7.33 -24.11
CA ALA A 98 19.39 8.05 -23.51
C ALA A 98 18.21 7.96 -24.48
N SER A 99 17.27 7.05 -24.21
CA SER A 99 15.97 7.04 -24.88
C SER A 99 15.36 8.44 -24.84
N GLN A 100 14.50 8.79 -25.79
CA GLN A 100 13.77 10.08 -25.79
C GLN A 100 13.13 10.37 -24.42
N LEU A 101 12.65 9.32 -23.75
CA LEU A 101 12.10 9.34 -22.39
C LEU A 101 13.13 9.80 -21.33
N GLY A 102 14.36 9.30 -21.41
CA GLY A 102 15.44 9.65 -20.48
C GLY A 102 15.98 11.08 -20.64
N GLN A 103 15.74 11.72 -21.79
CA GLN A 103 16.06 13.14 -22.01
C GLN A 103 15.00 14.05 -21.39
N PHE A 104 13.73 13.65 -21.44
CA PHE A 104 12.62 14.38 -20.85
C PHE A 104 12.74 14.49 -19.31
N ILE A 105 13.07 13.37 -18.64
CA ILE A 105 13.26 13.31 -17.18
C ILE A 105 14.36 14.26 -16.68
N ARG A 106 15.40 14.51 -17.49
CA ARG A 106 16.56 15.34 -17.10
C ARG A 106 16.31 16.84 -17.13
N GLY A 107 15.22 17.31 -17.76
CA GLY A 107 14.94 18.74 -17.92
C GLY A 107 14.25 19.42 -16.72
N LEU A 108 13.69 18.64 -15.79
CA LEU A 108 12.74 19.14 -14.77
C LEU A 108 13.25 19.06 -13.32
N THR A 109 14.46 18.57 -13.08
CA THR A 109 15.07 18.50 -11.75
C THR A 109 16.53 18.90 -11.82
N ALA A 110 17.07 19.47 -10.73
CA ALA A 110 18.49 19.78 -10.62
C ALA A 110 19.33 18.57 -11.10
N PRO A 111 20.37 18.78 -11.94
CA PRO A 111 20.96 17.76 -12.83
C PRO A 111 21.59 16.49 -12.20
N SER A 112 21.43 16.26 -10.90
CA SER A 112 22.05 15.14 -10.16
C SER A 112 21.07 14.12 -9.55
N HIS A 113 19.74 14.32 -9.66
CA HIS A 113 18.76 13.51 -8.93
C HIS A 113 17.64 12.99 -9.84
N ARG A 114 17.42 11.66 -9.89
CA ARG A 114 16.31 11.06 -10.66
C ARG A 114 15.07 10.91 -9.79
N ASN A 115 13.95 11.50 -10.18
CA ASN A 115 12.67 11.34 -9.49
C ASN A 115 12.13 9.92 -9.73
N ILE A 116 12.02 9.13 -8.66
CA ILE A 116 11.58 7.73 -8.73
C ILE A 116 10.08 7.61 -9.05
N GLU A 117 9.24 8.55 -8.62
CA GLU A 117 7.80 8.51 -8.93
C GLU A 117 7.55 8.69 -10.43
N LEU A 118 8.26 9.62 -11.07
CA LEU A 118 8.21 9.78 -12.52
C LEU A 118 8.70 8.53 -13.26
N GLU A 119 9.75 7.86 -12.77
CA GLU A 119 10.20 6.59 -13.35
C GLU A 119 9.11 5.51 -13.28
N MET A 120 8.40 5.42 -12.15
CA MET A 120 7.26 4.50 -11.99
C MET A 120 6.14 4.81 -13.00
N ILE A 121 5.79 6.09 -13.17
CA ILE A 121 4.71 6.52 -14.07
C ILE A 121 5.10 6.29 -15.53
N LEU A 122 6.27 6.76 -15.95
CA LEU A 122 6.74 6.71 -17.34
C LEU A 122 6.87 5.27 -17.86
N ASN A 123 7.13 4.31 -16.97
CA ASN A 123 7.18 2.89 -17.29
C ASN A 123 5.83 2.17 -17.12
N GLY A 124 4.78 2.90 -16.75
CA GLY A 124 3.41 2.38 -16.66
C GLY A 124 3.15 1.53 -15.43
N TRP A 125 3.82 1.79 -14.30
CA TRP A 125 3.70 0.98 -13.09
C TRP A 125 2.89 1.66 -11.96
N ALA A 126 2.36 2.86 -12.21
CA ALA A 126 1.51 3.55 -11.26
C ALA A 126 0.56 4.56 -11.92
N TRP A 127 -0.53 4.87 -11.21
CA TRP A 127 -1.40 6.00 -11.48
C TRP A 127 -0.85 7.27 -10.80
N VAL A 128 -1.23 8.44 -11.32
CA VAL A 128 -0.98 9.74 -10.67
C VAL A 128 -2.13 10.06 -9.72
N LEU A 129 -1.79 10.54 -8.53
CA LEU A 129 -2.71 11.06 -7.53
C LEU A 129 -2.63 12.58 -7.51
N ASP A 130 -3.76 13.25 -7.73
CA ASP A 130 -3.90 14.71 -7.66
C ASP A 130 -3.71 15.27 -6.22
N ARG A 131 -3.62 14.38 -5.22
CA ARG A 131 -3.39 14.79 -3.83
C ARG A 131 -2.01 15.43 -3.68
N TYR A 132 -1.94 16.44 -2.81
CA TYR A 132 -0.71 17.22 -2.54
C TYR A 132 -0.23 18.10 -3.70
N GLY A 133 -0.93 18.12 -4.84
CA GLY A 133 -0.65 19.00 -5.98
C GLY A 133 0.64 18.65 -6.71
N PRO A 134 0.72 17.48 -7.38
CA PRO A 134 1.83 17.19 -8.29
C PRO A 134 1.90 18.25 -9.40
N ASP A 135 3.09 18.49 -9.92
CA ASP A 135 3.27 19.34 -11.08
C ASP A 135 2.82 18.66 -12.38
N GLU A 136 2.77 19.44 -13.47
CA GLU A 136 2.28 19.01 -14.79
C GLU A 136 3.04 17.80 -15.36
N SER A 137 4.31 17.63 -15.00
CA SER A 137 5.15 16.55 -15.55
C SER A 137 4.67 15.14 -15.18
N TYR A 138 3.97 15.00 -14.04
CA TYR A 138 3.36 13.73 -13.65
C TYR A 138 2.24 13.32 -14.62
N PHE A 139 1.43 14.28 -15.04
CA PHE A 139 0.31 14.04 -15.94
C PHE A 139 0.80 13.81 -17.38
N GLU A 140 1.82 14.55 -17.83
CA GLU A 140 2.49 14.31 -19.11
C GLU A 140 3.13 12.92 -19.16
N ALA A 141 3.79 12.51 -18.07
CA ALA A 141 4.35 11.17 -17.93
C ALA A 141 3.28 10.07 -18.00
N LEU A 142 2.14 10.29 -17.35
CA LEU A 142 1.02 9.36 -17.34
C LEU A 142 0.42 9.21 -18.75
N ASP A 143 0.16 10.33 -19.42
CA ASP A 143 -0.35 10.35 -20.78
C ASP A 143 0.60 9.63 -21.75
N ASP A 144 1.92 9.87 -21.64
CA ASP A 144 2.91 9.14 -22.45
C ASP A 144 2.87 7.63 -22.19
N ALA A 145 2.83 7.20 -20.93
CA ALA A 145 2.78 5.78 -20.58
C ALA A 145 1.50 5.09 -21.09
N GLN A 146 0.35 5.79 -21.02
CA GLN A 146 -0.94 5.32 -21.51
C GLN A 146 -0.96 5.20 -23.04
N ARG A 147 -0.56 6.26 -23.76
CA ARG A 147 -0.50 6.27 -25.23
C ARG A 147 0.41 5.18 -25.78
N ASN A 148 1.50 4.89 -25.08
CA ASN A 148 2.46 3.85 -25.46
C ASN A 148 2.15 2.46 -24.87
N ARG A 149 1.01 2.29 -24.18
CA ARG A 149 0.58 1.02 -23.59
C ARG A 149 1.65 0.34 -22.73
N ARG A 150 2.39 1.11 -21.93
CA ARG A 150 3.48 0.59 -21.06
C ARG A 150 2.93 0.00 -19.76
N GLY A 151 3.61 -1.00 -19.23
CA GLY A 151 3.27 -1.61 -17.93
C GLY A 151 1.80 -2.03 -17.85
N ILE A 152 1.08 -1.53 -16.84
CA ILE A 152 -0.33 -1.83 -16.60
C ILE A 152 -1.25 -1.36 -17.74
N TRP A 153 -0.82 -0.39 -18.56
CA TRP A 153 -1.58 0.13 -19.69
C TRP A 153 -1.54 -0.78 -20.92
N ALA A 154 -0.74 -1.86 -20.88
CA ALA A 154 -0.78 -2.90 -21.90
C ALA A 154 -2.11 -3.69 -21.87
N ASN A 155 -2.82 -3.68 -20.74
CA ASN A 155 -4.10 -4.34 -20.52
C ASN A 155 -5.24 -3.31 -20.43
N ASP A 156 -6.30 -3.51 -21.23
CA ASP A 156 -7.46 -2.61 -21.28
C ASP A 156 -8.38 -2.74 -20.05
N ASP A 157 -8.31 -3.86 -19.33
CA ASP A 157 -9.11 -4.13 -18.12
C ASP A 157 -8.41 -3.68 -16.83
N ASN A 158 -7.38 -2.85 -16.93
CA ASN A 158 -6.72 -2.34 -15.74
C ASN A 158 -7.67 -1.41 -14.95
N VAL A 159 -7.59 -1.47 -13.62
CA VAL A 159 -8.47 -0.70 -12.73
C VAL A 159 -7.64 -0.02 -11.67
N HIS A 160 -8.05 1.17 -11.25
CA HIS A 160 -7.36 1.87 -10.16
C HIS A 160 -7.35 1.00 -8.87
N PRO A 161 -6.28 1.03 -8.05
CA PRO A 161 -6.17 0.18 -6.84
C PRO A 161 -7.36 0.28 -5.88
N TRP A 162 -7.93 1.48 -5.76
CA TRP A 162 -9.15 1.74 -4.99
C TRP A 162 -10.38 0.98 -5.51
N GLU A 163 -10.57 0.91 -6.83
CA GLU A 163 -11.66 0.14 -7.43
C GLU A 163 -11.42 -1.36 -7.28
N PHE A 164 -10.17 -1.83 -7.44
CA PHE A 164 -9.80 -3.22 -7.15
C PHE A 164 -10.14 -3.62 -5.69
N LYS A 165 -9.81 -2.77 -4.71
CA LYS A 165 -10.16 -2.98 -3.29
C LYS A 165 -11.67 -3.08 -3.06
N LYS A 166 -12.45 -2.19 -3.70
CA LYS A 166 -13.92 -2.21 -3.61
C LYS A 166 -14.50 -3.51 -4.20
N GLN A 167 -14.04 -3.91 -5.39
CA GLN A 167 -14.46 -5.15 -6.02
C GLN A 167 -14.15 -6.35 -5.12
N ARG A 168 -12.93 -6.43 -4.57
CA ARG A 168 -12.53 -7.50 -3.63
C ARG A 168 -13.42 -7.55 -2.39
N TYR A 169 -13.73 -6.40 -1.81
CA TYR A 169 -14.63 -6.31 -0.65
C TYR A 169 -16.04 -6.84 -0.98
N ARG A 170 -16.59 -6.45 -2.14
CA ARG A 170 -17.89 -6.94 -2.63
C ARG A 170 -17.87 -8.46 -2.83
N THR A 171 -16.85 -8.99 -3.51
CA THR A 171 -16.70 -10.44 -3.75
C THR A 171 -16.57 -11.22 -2.44
N ARG A 172 -15.78 -10.73 -1.47
CA ARG A 172 -15.64 -11.36 -0.14
C ARG A 172 -16.95 -11.39 0.63
N ARG A 173 -17.79 -10.35 0.53
CA ARG A 173 -19.11 -10.31 1.17
C ARG A 173 -20.17 -11.16 0.46
N ALA A 174 -20.04 -11.33 -0.85
CA ALA A 174 -20.95 -12.16 -1.64
C ALA A 174 -20.70 -13.66 -1.45
N LYS A 175 -19.48 -14.07 -1.06
CA LYS A 175 -19.20 -15.47 -0.73
C LYS A 175 -20.06 -15.91 0.46
N PRO A 176 -20.84 -17.00 0.33
CA PRO A 176 -21.61 -17.53 1.45
C PRO A 176 -20.65 -17.86 2.59
N LYS A 177 -20.98 -17.39 3.80
CA LYS A 177 -20.20 -17.73 4.99
C LYS A 177 -20.21 -19.25 5.11
N PRO A 178 -19.06 -19.93 5.25
CA PRO A 178 -19.08 -21.37 5.51
C PRO A 178 -20.01 -21.61 6.69
N ALA A 179 -20.87 -22.62 6.56
CA ALA A 179 -21.71 -23.05 7.65
C ALA A 179 -20.82 -23.20 8.90
N PRO A 180 -21.28 -22.75 10.08
CA PRO A 180 -20.54 -23.02 11.31
C PRO A 180 -20.22 -24.51 11.33
N GLN A 181 -18.93 -24.84 11.23
CA GLN A 181 -18.52 -26.22 11.39
C GLN A 181 -18.73 -26.50 12.87
N THR A 182 -19.81 -27.22 13.19
CA THR A 182 -19.96 -27.80 14.52
C THR A 182 -18.75 -28.73 14.68
N PRO A 183 -17.84 -28.50 15.64
CA PRO A 183 -16.79 -29.46 15.88
C PRO A 183 -17.45 -30.81 16.21
N LEU A 184 -17.14 -31.81 15.41
CA LEU A 184 -17.71 -33.17 15.49
C LEU A 184 -17.01 -34.01 16.57
N PHE A 185 -16.40 -33.37 17.56
CA PHE A 185 -15.66 -34.01 18.64
C PHE A 185 -15.96 -33.31 19.97
N ASP A 186 -16.59 -34.09 20.84
CA ASP A 186 -16.80 -33.95 22.29
C ASP A 186 -17.33 -32.60 22.79
N ALA A 187 -18.64 -32.58 23.05
CA ALA A 187 -19.30 -31.51 23.79
C ALA A 187 -18.67 -31.34 25.18
N PRO A 188 -18.12 -30.17 25.54
CA PRO A 188 -17.96 -29.84 26.94
C PRO A 188 -19.36 -29.61 27.54
N GLU A 189 -19.58 -30.27 28.66
CA GLU A 189 -20.71 -30.08 29.56
C GLU A 189 -20.88 -28.57 29.87
N ALA A 190 -22.09 -28.05 29.66
CA ALA A 190 -22.55 -26.66 29.83
C ALA A 190 -22.31 -25.65 28.68
N ALA A 191 -23.09 -25.77 27.60
CA ALA A 191 -23.34 -24.65 26.68
C ALA A 191 -24.10 -23.51 27.40
N ILE A 192 -23.55 -22.28 27.38
CA ILE A 192 -24.15 -21.12 28.06
C ILE A 192 -25.33 -20.58 27.24
N SER A 193 -26.54 -20.53 27.80
CA SER A 193 -27.71 -19.95 27.13
C SER A 193 -27.58 -18.43 26.96
N CYS A 194 -28.15 -17.91 25.87
CA CYS A 194 -28.23 -16.47 25.63
C CYS A 194 -29.20 -15.81 26.64
N PRO A 195 -28.81 -14.72 27.32
CA PRO A 195 -29.65 -14.07 28.33
C PRO A 195 -30.72 -13.13 27.75
N MET A 196 -30.80 -13.00 26.42
CA MET A 196 -31.80 -12.14 25.77
C MET A 196 -33.17 -12.80 25.82
N GLU A 197 -34.16 -12.04 26.31
CA GLU A 197 -35.56 -12.45 26.32
C GLU A 197 -36.05 -12.78 24.90
N GLY A 198 -36.74 -13.91 24.75
CA GLY A 198 -37.22 -14.40 23.45
C GLY A 198 -36.13 -14.99 22.55
N CYS A 199 -34.90 -15.21 23.04
CA CYS A 199 -33.83 -15.85 22.29
C CYS A 199 -33.52 -17.26 22.82
N ASP A 200 -33.67 -18.26 21.97
CA ASP A 200 -33.32 -19.66 22.23
C ASP A 200 -31.85 -20.00 21.91
N GLY A 201 -31.04 -19.00 21.57
CA GLY A 201 -29.65 -19.18 21.16
C GLY A 201 -28.70 -19.50 22.31
N GLN A 202 -27.50 -19.97 21.97
CA GLN A 202 -26.40 -20.22 22.90
C GLN A 202 -25.26 -19.23 22.66
N LEU A 203 -24.48 -18.94 23.70
CA LEU A 203 -23.25 -18.19 23.59
C LEU A 203 -22.12 -19.10 23.08
N VAL A 204 -21.59 -18.75 21.91
CA VAL A 204 -20.48 -19.47 21.27
C VAL A 204 -19.28 -18.54 21.14
N GLU A 205 -18.07 -19.09 21.24
CA GLU A 205 -16.83 -18.33 21.04
C GLU A 205 -16.70 -17.88 19.58
N LYS A 206 -16.40 -16.59 19.39
CA LYS A 206 -16.18 -15.96 18.10
C LYS A 206 -14.94 -15.10 18.16
N SER A 207 -14.23 -14.96 17.05
CA SER A 207 -13.06 -14.09 16.95
C SER A 207 -13.46 -12.73 16.38
N GLY A 208 -13.02 -11.65 17.03
CA GLY A 208 -13.19 -10.27 16.59
C GLY A 208 -11.85 -9.53 16.47
N ARG A 209 -11.90 -8.26 16.06
CA ARG A 209 -10.71 -7.39 15.94
C ARG A 209 -9.92 -7.25 17.26
N PHE A 210 -10.61 -7.41 18.40
CA PHE A 210 -10.06 -7.21 19.74
C PHE A 210 -9.81 -8.51 20.50
N GLY A 211 -9.84 -9.66 19.83
CA GLY A 211 -9.68 -10.98 20.44
C GLY A 211 -10.96 -11.81 20.40
N THR A 212 -10.98 -12.91 21.14
CA THR A 212 -12.12 -13.83 21.24
C THR A 212 -13.19 -13.29 22.19
N PHE A 213 -14.45 -13.51 21.84
CA PHE A 213 -15.62 -13.08 22.60
C PHE A 213 -16.75 -14.12 22.48
N LEU A 214 -17.65 -14.17 23.45
CA LEU A 214 -18.87 -14.97 23.35
C LEU A 214 -19.93 -14.18 22.61
N GLY A 215 -20.47 -14.73 21.53
CA GLY A 215 -21.57 -14.13 20.79
C GLY A 215 -22.73 -15.11 20.62
N CYS A 216 -23.97 -14.60 20.61
CA CYS A 216 -25.14 -15.45 20.40
C CYS A 216 -25.07 -16.20 19.05
N SER A 217 -25.41 -17.49 19.05
CA SER A 217 -25.50 -18.34 17.86
C SER A 217 -26.51 -17.80 16.83
N ASN A 218 -27.57 -17.13 17.29
CA ASN A 218 -28.63 -16.54 16.46
C ASN A 218 -28.27 -15.19 15.80
N PHE A 219 -27.02 -14.74 15.86
CA PHE A 219 -26.58 -13.55 15.12
C PHE A 219 -26.83 -13.72 13.60
N PRO A 220 -27.41 -12.74 12.88
CA PRO A 220 -27.59 -11.33 13.27
C PRO A 220 -28.92 -10.99 13.96
N ARG A 221 -29.83 -11.96 14.13
CA ARG A 221 -31.15 -11.77 14.76
C ARG A 221 -31.02 -11.43 16.25
N CYS A 222 -30.06 -12.07 16.94
CA CYS A 222 -29.65 -11.68 18.29
C CYS A 222 -28.20 -11.15 18.25
N ARG A 223 -28.00 -9.91 18.71
CA ARG A 223 -26.68 -9.25 18.72
C ARG A 223 -25.98 -9.27 20.08
N HIS A 224 -26.49 -10.05 21.03
CA HIS A 224 -25.88 -10.17 22.34
C HIS A 224 -24.48 -10.79 22.23
N SER A 225 -23.53 -10.14 22.90
CA SER A 225 -22.14 -10.55 23.00
C SER A 225 -21.56 -10.18 24.35
N ARG A 226 -20.65 -11.00 24.87
CA ARG A 226 -19.91 -10.79 26.11
C ARG A 226 -18.42 -11.05 25.87
N ASN A 227 -17.55 -10.27 26.48
CA ASN A 227 -16.12 -10.56 26.46
C ASN A 227 -15.82 -11.84 27.26
N LEU A 228 -14.77 -12.56 26.89
CA LEU A 228 -14.29 -13.70 27.69
C LEU A 228 -13.53 -13.26 28.95
N ASN A 229 -13.03 -12.02 28.95
CA ASN A 229 -12.31 -11.41 30.06
C ASN A 229 -13.09 -10.17 30.56
N GLY A 230 -14.01 -10.37 31.52
CA GLY A 230 -14.68 -9.29 32.26
C GLY A 230 -15.59 -8.38 31.44
#